data_AF-A0A8H5S4P2-F1
#
_entry.id   AF-A0A8H5S4P2-F1
#
_cell.length_a   1.000
_cell.length_b   1.000
_cell.length_c   1.000
_cell.angle_alpha   90.00
_cell.angle_beta   90.00
_cell.angle_gamma   90.00
#
_symmetry.space_group_name_H-M   'P 1'
#
loop_
_entity.id
_entity.type
_entity.pdbx_description
1 polymer ?
#
loop_
_entity_poly.entity_id
_entity_poly.type
_entity_poly.pdbx_seq_one_letter_code
_entity_poly.pdbx_strand_id
1 'polypeptide(L)'
;MLQLLRDFFLLGRGEFAMQLTHEADEKIRSRWRRADNLAYEKGDGLKNVTVKEGEVAAVLARTWAVLASMQGQHAEEDEQLELARDLLRLNLTKSKATPNFGSGSGLSRNAASLLSESPFRNLLFSVPSVLSIQIPPPLDMVLSPSDIQIYSCINAYLLSMRRAHIRLTDLWKITSLRRQYPTAKGDREHIVLLRKRWTSRSSSMRSSWTTASAAIFFLAETEAYLQTEIVAGLWEGFHEWLTTNDPKHGQSRAPTPTKLQDESGGADKHEEEEEDDDLWLDNENDKPTAQDDTPKARDSTPPQDPQTLSTAHRLYLRILIHRLLLTQPTFTQPLYNLLIHIDHLVAHLHRLHAIYTSIDLETDAGVVDAFVDLESEERDVKRRLHDIESRVRSGIEDVVAALRALESDPIFTAEWEGDTAPATATEEDEDDQRNGRARDTDDAEERGGFTAARVGGINRLLMKLDFGTWFGRPDGHDDVEQL
;
A
#
# COMPACT_ATOMS: atom_id res chain seq x y z
N MET A 1 -12.87 8.94 12.24
CA MET A 1 -11.47 8.76 12.69
C MET A 1 -10.82 7.49 12.16
N LEU A 2 -11.36 6.28 12.38
CA LEU A 2 -10.80 5.07 11.77
C LEU A 2 -10.82 5.14 10.21
N GLN A 3 -11.87 5.73 9.63
CA GLN A 3 -11.93 6.05 8.19
C GLN A 3 -10.76 6.95 7.75
N LEU A 4 -10.41 7.98 8.53
CA LEU A 4 -9.30 8.88 8.24
C LEU A 4 -7.96 8.12 8.24
N LEU A 5 -7.77 7.18 9.17
CA LEU A 5 -6.60 6.30 9.16
C LEU A 5 -6.55 5.42 7.91
N ARG A 6 -7.69 4.84 7.49
CA ARG A 6 -7.78 4.09 6.23
C ARG A 6 -7.41 4.97 5.03
N ASP A 7 -8.00 6.15 4.93
CA ASP A 7 -7.91 6.99 3.74
C ASP A 7 -6.52 7.62 3.58
N PHE A 8 -5.92 8.10 4.67
CA PHE A 8 -4.65 8.83 4.63
C PHE A 8 -3.42 7.99 4.98
N PHE A 9 -3.49 7.07 5.97
CA PHE A 9 -2.34 6.24 6.34
C PHE A 9 -2.27 4.93 5.56
N LEU A 10 -3.41 4.29 5.27
CA LEU A 10 -3.44 3.07 4.45
C LEU A 10 -3.57 3.37 2.95
N LEU A 11 -3.57 4.65 2.56
CA LEU A 11 -3.66 5.14 1.19
C LEU A 11 -4.98 4.83 0.47
N GLY A 12 -6.08 4.64 1.21
CA GLY A 12 -7.41 4.46 0.63
C GLY A 12 -7.81 5.62 -0.29
N ARG A 13 -7.33 6.83 0.00
CA ARG A 13 -7.53 8.01 -0.84
C ARG A 13 -6.34 8.22 -1.77
N GLY A 14 -6.51 7.75 -3.00
CA GLY A 14 -5.48 7.76 -4.03
C GLY A 14 -4.88 9.14 -4.33
N GLU A 15 -5.68 10.20 -4.29
CA GLU A 15 -5.21 11.56 -4.61
C GLU A 15 -4.22 12.12 -3.60
N PHE A 16 -4.38 11.82 -2.30
CA PHE A 16 -3.49 12.33 -1.26
C PHE A 16 -2.05 11.83 -1.46
N ALA A 17 -1.87 10.52 -1.59
CA ALA A 17 -0.54 9.96 -1.81
C ALA A 17 0.06 10.38 -3.16
N MET A 18 -0.77 10.58 -4.20
CA MET A 18 -0.30 11.09 -5.49
C MET A 18 0.24 12.52 -5.37
N GLN A 19 -0.49 13.41 -4.70
CA GLN A 19 -0.03 14.80 -4.52
C GLN A 19 1.17 14.88 -3.57
N LEU A 20 1.16 14.08 -2.49
CA LEU A 20 2.28 14.03 -1.54
C LEU A 20 3.59 13.59 -2.19
N THR A 21 3.55 12.56 -3.01
CA THR A 21 4.73 12.09 -3.75
C THR A 21 5.21 13.13 -4.77
N HIS A 22 4.29 13.74 -5.52
CA HIS A 22 4.62 14.78 -6.50
C HIS A 22 5.31 16.00 -5.85
N GLU A 23 4.74 16.54 -4.77
CA GLU A 23 5.30 17.70 -4.06
C GLU A 23 6.63 17.37 -3.35
N ALA A 24 6.77 16.15 -2.83
CA ALA A 24 8.04 15.69 -2.24
C ALA A 24 9.14 15.57 -3.30
N ASP A 25 8.83 14.96 -4.44
CA ASP A 25 9.78 14.78 -5.54
C ASP A 25 10.18 16.11 -6.18
N GLU A 26 9.26 17.06 -6.39
CA GLU A 26 9.61 18.39 -6.89
C GLU A 26 10.48 19.16 -5.89
N LYS A 27 10.25 18.98 -4.58
CA LYS A 27 11.12 19.55 -3.55
C LYS A 27 12.52 18.94 -3.56
N ILE A 28 12.66 17.64 -3.80
CA ILE A 28 13.97 16.98 -3.96
C ILE A 28 14.64 17.46 -5.26
N ARG A 29 13.92 17.46 -6.38
CA ARG A 29 14.42 17.87 -7.70
C ARG A 29 14.88 19.32 -7.73
N SER A 30 14.09 20.24 -7.18
CA SER A 30 14.46 21.66 -7.07
C SER A 30 15.71 21.88 -6.20
N ARG A 31 15.97 20.99 -5.23
CA ARG A 31 17.20 21.01 -4.44
C ARG A 31 18.40 20.55 -5.25
N TRP A 32 18.29 19.44 -5.99
CA TRP A 32 19.37 18.98 -6.86
C TRP A 32 19.72 20.03 -7.92
N ARG A 33 18.72 20.64 -8.58
CA ARG A 33 18.96 21.74 -9.53
C ARG A 33 19.71 22.91 -8.87
N ARG A 34 19.32 23.31 -7.65
CA ARG A 34 20.02 24.38 -6.92
C ARG A 34 21.43 23.97 -6.51
N ALA A 35 21.63 22.74 -6.06
CA ALA A 35 22.94 22.22 -5.67
C ALA A 35 23.91 22.10 -6.86
N ASP A 36 23.43 21.66 -8.03
CA ASP A 36 24.21 21.62 -9.28
C ASP A 36 24.62 23.03 -9.70
N ASN A 37 23.69 23.99 -9.66
CA ASN A 37 23.98 25.39 -9.97
C ASN A 37 24.97 26.02 -8.95
N LEU A 38 24.91 25.62 -7.68
CA LEU A 38 25.82 26.09 -6.62
C LEU A 38 27.19 25.41 -6.67
N ALA A 39 27.27 24.15 -7.08
CA ALA A 39 28.53 23.44 -7.29
C ALA A 39 29.35 24.09 -8.42
N TYR A 40 28.66 24.71 -9.39
CA TYR A 40 29.28 25.54 -10.43
C TYR A 40 29.85 26.86 -9.87
N GLU A 41 29.30 27.38 -8.77
CA GLU A 41 29.66 28.71 -8.23
C GLU A 41 30.65 28.66 -7.04
N LYS A 42 30.63 27.61 -6.21
CA LYS A 42 31.58 27.39 -5.09
C LYS A 42 31.56 25.94 -4.61
N GLY A 43 32.70 25.26 -4.71
CA GLY A 43 32.90 23.84 -4.35
C GLY A 43 32.72 23.42 -2.88
N ASP A 44 32.03 24.18 -2.03
CA ASP A 44 31.78 23.87 -0.61
C ASP A 44 30.27 23.77 -0.26
N GLY A 45 29.37 23.83 -1.25
CA GLY A 45 27.91 23.85 -1.05
C GLY A 45 27.26 22.50 -0.69
N LEU A 46 27.95 21.36 -0.88
CA LEU A 46 27.38 20.02 -0.68
C LEU A 46 27.04 19.71 0.79
N LYS A 47 27.67 20.40 1.76
CA LYS A 47 27.46 20.15 3.20
C LYS A 47 26.13 20.70 3.74
N ASN A 48 25.45 21.58 3.00
CA ASN A 48 24.17 22.17 3.40
C ASN A 48 22.94 21.42 2.86
N VAL A 49 23.10 20.25 2.25
CA VAL A 49 22.01 19.45 1.65
C VAL A 49 21.33 18.56 2.70
N THR A 50 20.92 19.14 3.83
CA THR A 50 20.09 18.42 4.83
C THR A 50 18.65 18.93 4.76
N VAL A 51 17.69 18.00 4.65
CA VAL A 51 16.27 18.32 4.64
C VAL A 51 15.86 18.88 5.99
N LYS A 52 15.30 20.08 6.03
CA LYS A 52 14.82 20.70 7.27
C LYS A 52 13.36 20.36 7.55
N GLU A 53 12.97 20.36 8.82
CA GLU A 53 11.61 20.04 9.26
C GLU A 53 10.57 20.99 8.68
N GLY A 54 10.88 22.29 8.64
CA GLY A 54 10.02 23.29 7.99
C GLY A 54 9.81 23.04 6.50
N GLU A 55 10.73 22.38 5.80
CA GLU A 55 10.55 22.03 4.39
C GLU A 55 9.58 20.85 4.21
N VAL A 56 9.63 19.88 5.12
CA VAL A 56 8.73 18.72 5.12
C VAL A 56 7.31 19.15 5.48
N ALA A 57 7.14 20.01 6.49
CA ALA A 57 5.86 20.61 6.82
C ALA A 57 5.32 21.46 5.65
N ALA A 58 6.19 22.20 4.94
CA ALA A 58 5.78 22.98 3.78
C ALA A 58 5.36 22.10 2.59
N VAL A 59 5.93 20.90 2.42
CA VAL A 59 5.46 19.93 1.42
C VAL A 59 4.03 19.51 1.75
N LEU A 60 3.76 19.11 3.00
CA LEU A 60 2.40 18.75 3.43
C LEU A 60 1.41 19.91 3.29
N ALA A 61 1.83 21.14 3.60
CA ALA A 61 0.96 22.32 3.42
C ALA A 61 0.60 22.56 1.94
N ARG A 62 1.56 22.38 1.02
CA ARG A 62 1.29 22.49 -0.42
C ARG A 62 0.40 21.37 -0.92
N THR A 63 0.55 20.15 -0.42
CA THR A 63 -0.34 19.04 -0.82
C THR A 63 -1.78 19.32 -0.42
N TRP A 64 -2.01 19.87 0.78
CA TRP A 64 -3.36 20.30 1.18
C TRP A 64 -3.90 21.42 0.29
N ALA A 65 -3.07 22.41 -0.08
CA ALA A 65 -3.49 23.49 -0.96
C ALA A 65 -3.88 22.98 -2.37
N VAL A 66 -3.14 22.02 -2.92
CA VAL A 66 -3.45 21.41 -4.22
C VAL A 66 -4.74 20.61 -4.13
N LEU A 67 -4.91 19.76 -3.10
CA LEU A 67 -6.13 18.97 -2.92
C LEU A 67 -7.38 19.85 -2.72
N ALA A 68 -7.27 20.91 -1.90
CA ALA A 68 -8.35 21.88 -1.73
C ALA A 68 -8.69 22.60 -3.05
N SER A 69 -7.70 22.87 -3.90
CA SER A 69 -7.95 23.48 -5.22
C SER A 69 -8.64 22.53 -6.21
N MET A 70 -8.45 21.21 -6.05
CA MET A 70 -9.07 20.19 -6.91
C MET A 70 -10.54 19.96 -6.58
N GLN A 71 -11.00 20.33 -5.37
CA GLN A 71 -12.38 20.13 -4.92
C GLN A 71 -13.42 21.05 -5.59
N GLY A 72 -13.02 22.06 -6.36
CA GLY A 72 -13.94 22.87 -7.16
C GLY A 72 -14.95 23.69 -6.33
N GLN A 73 -15.73 24.55 -7.00
CA GLN A 73 -16.70 25.45 -6.34
C GLN A 73 -18.05 24.78 -5.98
N HIS A 74 -18.21 23.48 -6.26
CA HIS A 74 -19.49 22.76 -6.16
C HIS A 74 -19.39 21.37 -5.51
N ALA A 75 -18.23 20.95 -5.04
CA ALA A 75 -18.19 19.82 -4.12
C ALA A 75 -18.57 20.36 -2.73
N GLU A 76 -19.51 19.70 -2.07
CA GLU A 76 -19.69 19.85 -0.62
C GLU A 76 -18.31 19.82 0.04
N GLU A 77 -18.01 20.81 0.88
CA GLU A 77 -16.72 20.90 1.57
C GLU A 77 -16.44 19.55 2.22
N ASP A 78 -15.36 18.90 1.80
CA ASP A 78 -15.03 17.57 2.29
C ASP A 78 -14.53 17.68 3.73
N GLU A 79 -15.46 17.55 4.67
CA GLU A 79 -15.22 17.65 6.11
C GLU A 79 -14.10 16.69 6.56
N GLN A 80 -13.93 15.54 5.90
CA GLN A 80 -12.85 14.61 6.21
C GLN A 80 -11.49 15.15 5.79
N LEU A 81 -11.41 15.86 4.66
CA LEU A 81 -10.16 16.50 4.21
C LEU A 81 -9.77 17.65 5.13
N GLU A 82 -10.73 18.46 5.58
CA GLU A 82 -10.47 19.54 6.54
C GLU A 82 -10.03 18.98 7.90
N LEU A 83 -10.73 17.97 8.42
CA LEU A 83 -10.33 17.28 9.64
C LEU A 83 -8.93 16.66 9.53
N ALA A 84 -8.62 16.05 8.38
CA ALA A 84 -7.31 15.46 8.13
C ALA A 84 -6.21 16.52 8.09
N ARG A 85 -6.46 17.67 7.47
CA ARG A 85 -5.53 18.81 7.44
C ARG A 85 -5.17 19.30 8.85
N ASP A 86 -6.13 19.34 9.77
CA ASP A 86 -5.90 19.82 11.13
C ASP A 86 -5.15 18.81 12.01
N LEU A 87 -5.38 17.51 11.79
CA LEU A 87 -4.83 16.45 12.64
C LEU A 87 -3.51 15.85 12.14
N LEU A 88 -3.28 15.83 10.82
CA LEU A 88 -2.11 15.18 10.22
C LEU A 88 -0.88 16.10 10.21
N ARG A 89 0.27 15.52 10.59
CA ARG A 89 1.57 16.20 10.59
C ARG A 89 2.64 15.29 10.03
N LEU A 90 3.49 15.85 9.16
CA LEU A 90 4.62 15.16 8.58
C LEU A 90 5.90 15.61 9.28
N ASN A 91 6.54 14.69 10.00
CA ASN A 91 7.69 14.99 10.86
C ASN A 91 8.95 14.28 10.38
N LEU A 92 10.11 14.89 10.62
CA LEU A 92 11.41 14.23 10.44
C LEU A 92 11.78 13.50 11.73
N THR A 93 12.02 12.20 11.64
CA THR A 93 12.60 11.46 12.77
C THR A 93 14.12 11.63 12.71
N LYS A 94 14.74 12.12 13.80
CA LYS A 94 16.21 12.12 13.91
C LYS A 94 16.70 10.69 13.70
N SER A 95 17.72 10.47 12.86
CA SER A 95 18.13 9.13 12.37
C SER A 95 18.58 8.12 13.44
N LYS A 96 18.53 8.48 14.73
CA LYS A 96 18.84 7.64 15.89
C LYS A 96 17.66 7.37 16.82
N ALA A 97 16.50 7.98 16.58
CA ALA A 97 15.31 7.73 17.39
C ALA A 97 14.59 6.50 16.82
N THR A 98 15.01 5.32 17.25
CA THR A 98 14.26 4.08 17.04
C THR A 98 12.87 4.27 17.68
N PRO A 99 11.76 4.08 16.95
CA PRO A 99 10.46 4.11 17.58
C PRO A 99 10.37 2.96 18.57
N ASN A 100 10.28 3.28 19.86
CA ASN A 100 9.98 2.29 20.88
C ASN A 100 8.48 1.96 20.77
N PHE A 101 8.17 0.87 20.08
CA PHE A 101 6.87 0.22 20.24
C PHE A 101 6.80 -0.27 21.68
N GLY A 102 6.06 0.46 22.52
CA GLY A 102 5.93 0.12 23.94
C GLY A 102 5.31 -1.27 24.12
N SER A 103 5.40 -1.82 25.34
CA SER A 103 4.85 -3.14 25.69
C SER A 103 3.33 -3.28 25.48
N GLY A 104 2.61 -2.19 25.16
CA GLY A 104 1.18 -2.17 24.84
C GLY A 104 0.83 -2.32 23.35
N SER A 105 1.81 -2.53 22.47
CA SER A 105 1.61 -2.63 21.02
C SER A 105 0.93 -3.94 20.55
N GLY A 106 0.84 -4.96 21.41
CA GLY A 106 0.30 -6.29 21.03
C GLY A 106 1.17 -7.08 20.03
N LEU A 107 2.37 -6.58 19.71
CA LEU A 107 3.33 -7.21 18.80
C LEU A 107 4.38 -8.02 19.57
N SER A 108 4.88 -9.09 18.95
CA SER A 108 6.07 -9.79 19.43
C SER A 108 7.29 -8.85 19.41
N ARG A 109 8.23 -9.05 20.34
CA ARG A 109 9.47 -8.25 20.44
C ARG A 109 10.24 -8.19 19.12
N ASN A 110 10.26 -9.31 18.39
CA ASN A 110 10.95 -9.42 17.11
C ASN A 110 10.23 -8.63 15.99
N ALA A 111 8.89 -8.66 15.97
CA ALA A 111 8.12 -7.87 15.02
C ALA A 111 8.28 -6.36 15.26
N ALA A 112 8.30 -5.95 16.54
CA ALA A 112 8.56 -4.57 16.93
C ALA A 112 9.96 -4.09 16.53
N SER A 113 11.01 -4.92 16.70
CA SER A 113 12.37 -4.54 16.27
C SER A 113 12.45 -4.39 14.75
N LEU A 114 11.88 -5.33 13.99
CA LEU A 114 11.87 -5.29 12.51
C LEU A 114 11.16 -4.03 11.97
N LEU A 115 10.00 -3.67 12.54
CA LEU A 115 9.30 -2.44 12.17
C LEU A 115 10.08 -1.18 12.53
N SER A 116 10.83 -1.23 13.63
CA SER A 116 11.60 -0.07 14.10
C SER A 116 12.82 0.22 13.21
N GLU A 117 13.44 -0.84 12.70
CA GLU A 117 14.61 -0.84 11.80
C GLU A 117 14.22 -0.71 10.31
N SER A 118 12.92 -0.62 10.01
CA SER A 118 12.38 -0.53 8.66
C SER A 118 13.03 0.60 7.83
N PRO A 119 13.65 0.28 6.66
CA PRO A 119 14.41 1.25 5.89
C PRO A 119 13.54 2.15 5.00
N PHE A 120 12.25 1.84 4.81
CA PHE A 120 11.36 2.53 3.87
C PHE A 120 11.09 4.01 4.22
N ARG A 121 11.27 4.43 5.47
CA ARG A 121 11.04 5.81 5.93
C ARG A 121 11.94 6.84 5.23
N ASN A 122 13.04 6.39 4.63
CA ASN A 122 14.00 7.25 3.95
C ASN A 122 13.61 7.54 2.50
N LEU A 123 12.70 6.77 1.89
CA LEU A 123 12.50 6.82 0.44
C LEU A 123 11.76 8.08 -0.04
N LEU A 124 11.00 8.76 0.83
CA LEU A 124 10.26 9.96 0.44
C LEU A 124 11.15 11.22 0.33
N PHE A 125 12.09 11.42 1.26
CA PHE A 125 12.93 12.63 1.33
C PHE A 125 14.45 12.36 1.36
N SER A 126 14.86 11.10 1.19
CA SER A 126 16.24 10.63 1.48
C SER A 126 16.65 10.82 2.96
N VAL A 127 15.69 11.16 3.83
CA VAL A 127 15.84 11.33 5.28
C VAL A 127 14.61 10.69 5.94
N PRO A 128 14.75 10.05 7.11
CA PRO A 128 13.63 9.41 7.79
C PRO A 128 12.47 10.38 8.03
N SER A 129 11.33 10.13 7.39
CA SER A 129 10.12 10.93 7.54
C SER A 129 8.92 10.07 7.90
N VAL A 130 8.06 10.60 8.76
CA VAL A 130 6.93 9.87 9.32
C VAL A 130 5.70 10.78 9.29
N LEU A 131 4.61 10.25 8.73
CA LEU A 131 3.27 10.83 8.88
C LEU A 131 2.75 10.47 10.27
N SER A 132 2.25 11.45 11.00
CA SER A 132 1.73 11.29 12.36
C SER A 132 0.39 11.99 12.48
N ILE A 133 -0.45 11.54 13.41
CA ILE A 133 -1.75 12.15 13.69
C ILE A 133 -1.84 12.50 15.17
N GLN A 134 -2.39 13.67 15.47
CA GLN A 134 -2.73 14.06 16.83
C GLN A 134 -4.13 13.53 17.16
N ILE A 135 -4.23 12.65 18.15
CA ILE A 135 -5.53 12.07 18.53
C ILE A 135 -6.22 13.02 19.53
N PRO A 136 -7.40 13.56 19.20
CA PRO A 136 -8.16 14.36 20.14
C PRO A 136 -8.79 13.47 21.24
N PRO A 137 -8.80 13.90 22.50
CA PRO A 137 -9.58 13.24 23.55
C PRO A 137 -11.07 13.20 23.16
N PRO A 138 -11.83 12.10 23.42
CA PRO A 138 -11.52 10.92 24.24
C PRO A 138 -10.97 9.70 23.47
N LEU A 139 -10.64 9.83 22.19
CA LEU A 139 -10.29 8.69 21.32
C LEU A 139 -8.96 8.01 21.69
N ASP A 140 -8.14 8.67 22.52
CA ASP A 140 -6.92 8.12 23.12
C ASP A 140 -7.19 6.88 24.01
N MET A 141 -8.42 6.71 24.51
CA MET A 141 -8.80 5.49 25.25
C MET A 141 -8.82 4.24 24.37
N VAL A 142 -9.03 4.41 23.07
CA VAL A 142 -9.15 3.32 22.09
C VAL A 142 -7.86 3.15 21.30
N LEU A 143 -7.31 4.26 20.81
CA LEU A 143 -6.16 4.29 19.91
C LEU A 143 -4.91 4.62 20.70
N SER A 144 -4.01 3.64 20.85
CA SER A 144 -2.74 3.85 21.53
C SER A 144 -1.75 4.61 20.63
N PRO A 145 -0.83 5.42 21.20
CA PRO A 145 0.30 5.98 20.46
C PRO A 145 1.15 4.93 19.73
N SER A 146 1.23 3.69 20.23
CA SER A 146 1.88 2.58 19.54
C SER A 146 1.22 2.23 18.21
N ASP A 147 -0.11 2.32 18.17
CA ASP A 147 -0.91 1.93 17.02
C ASP A 147 -0.71 2.95 15.89
N ILE A 148 -0.58 4.24 16.23
CA ILE A 148 -0.24 5.31 15.29
C ILE A 148 1.15 5.07 14.68
N GLN A 149 2.13 4.62 15.46
CA GLN A 149 3.46 4.31 14.95
C GLN A 149 3.42 3.13 13.98
N ILE A 150 2.56 2.13 14.21
CA ILE A 150 2.33 1.04 13.27
C ILE A 150 1.75 1.58 11.96
N TYR A 151 0.69 2.38 12.00
CA TYR A 151 0.13 3.03 10.81
C TYR A 151 1.17 3.85 10.06
N SER A 152 2.04 4.55 10.80
CA SER A 152 3.15 5.32 10.24
C SER A 152 4.14 4.46 9.44
N CYS A 153 4.48 3.27 9.97
CA CYS A 153 5.34 2.30 9.29
C CYS A 153 4.68 1.76 8.02
N ILE A 154 3.42 1.35 8.14
CA ILE A 154 2.62 0.84 7.02
C ILE A 154 2.53 1.91 5.93
N ASN A 155 2.22 3.15 6.30
CA ASN A 155 2.18 4.27 5.37
C ASN A 155 3.53 4.46 4.67
N ALA A 156 4.66 4.50 5.39
CA ALA A 156 5.97 4.66 4.77
C ALA A 156 6.28 3.53 3.76
N TYR A 157 5.92 2.30 4.10
CA TYR A 157 6.07 1.14 3.24
C TYR A 157 5.21 1.25 1.97
N LEU A 158 3.89 1.40 2.11
CA LEU A 158 2.96 1.51 0.98
C LEU A 158 3.27 2.72 0.10
N LEU A 159 3.56 3.87 0.71
CA LEU A 159 3.88 5.11 0.01
C LEU A 159 5.17 4.97 -0.80
N SER A 160 6.15 4.20 -0.32
CA SER A 160 7.42 4.02 -1.04
C SER A 160 7.25 3.23 -2.35
N MET A 161 6.41 2.18 -2.35
CA MET A 161 6.07 1.43 -3.55
C MET A 161 5.27 2.29 -4.52
N ARG A 162 4.24 2.96 -4.00
CA ARG A 162 3.40 3.85 -4.81
C ARG A 162 4.19 4.99 -5.42
N ARG A 163 5.14 5.58 -4.68
CA ARG A 163 6.07 6.59 -5.18
C ARG A 163 6.89 6.05 -6.35
N ALA A 164 7.51 4.87 -6.21
CA ALA A 164 8.30 4.28 -7.29
C ALA A 164 7.46 4.02 -8.54
N HIS A 165 6.22 3.55 -8.36
CA HIS A 165 5.27 3.32 -9.44
C HIS A 165 4.88 4.64 -10.15
N ILE A 166 4.55 5.70 -9.40
CA ILE A 166 4.25 7.03 -9.96
C ILE A 166 5.46 7.58 -10.72
N ARG A 167 6.67 7.49 -10.16
CA ARG A 167 7.90 7.97 -10.83
C ARG A 167 8.17 7.24 -12.14
N LEU A 168 8.00 5.92 -12.18
CA LEU A 168 8.17 5.14 -13.40
C LEU A 168 7.11 5.45 -14.46
N THR A 169 5.85 5.58 -14.04
CA THR A 169 4.75 5.94 -14.96
C THR A 169 4.88 7.38 -15.44
N ASP A 170 5.45 8.29 -14.65
CA ASP A 170 5.73 9.68 -15.02
C ASP A 170 6.82 9.82 -16.07
N LEU A 171 7.77 8.89 -16.15
CA LEU A 171 8.67 8.81 -17.31
C LEU A 171 7.84 8.82 -18.59
N TRP A 172 6.64 8.18 -18.55
CA TRP A 172 5.45 8.38 -19.41
C TRP A 172 5.47 9.64 -20.27
N LYS A 173 5.51 10.74 -19.52
CA LYS A 173 5.20 12.09 -19.96
C LYS A 173 6.37 12.74 -20.69
N ILE A 174 7.57 12.16 -20.64
CA ILE A 174 8.74 12.65 -21.36
C ILE A 174 8.61 12.27 -22.85
N THR A 175 7.80 13.03 -23.57
CA THR A 175 7.41 12.77 -24.96
C THR A 175 8.58 12.81 -25.93
N SER A 176 9.57 13.66 -25.70
CA SER A 176 10.78 13.82 -26.52
C SER A 176 11.61 12.54 -26.66
N LEU A 177 11.61 11.68 -25.64
CA LEU A 177 12.34 10.41 -25.65
C LEU A 177 11.56 9.27 -26.34
N ARG A 178 10.26 9.43 -26.55
CA ARG A 178 9.35 8.37 -26.99
C ARG A 178 8.70 8.60 -28.34
N ARG A 179 8.24 9.81 -28.58
CA ARG A 179 7.40 10.16 -29.72
C ARG A 179 8.20 11.06 -30.65
N GLN A 180 8.25 10.68 -31.92
CA GLN A 180 8.72 11.59 -32.96
C GLN A 180 7.60 12.60 -33.21
N TYR A 181 7.81 13.86 -32.85
CA TYR A 181 6.92 14.92 -33.30
C TYR A 181 7.11 15.09 -34.81
N PRO A 182 6.02 15.18 -35.61
CA PRO A 182 6.15 15.53 -37.01
C PRO A 182 6.80 16.91 -37.10
N THR A 183 7.96 16.97 -37.76
CA THR A 183 8.64 18.22 -38.06
C THR A 183 7.74 19.07 -38.95
N ALA A 184 7.63 20.36 -38.64
CA ALA A 184 6.96 21.33 -39.51
C ALA A 184 7.50 21.25 -40.94
N LYS A 185 6.70 21.65 -41.93
CA LYS A 185 7.11 21.70 -43.34
C LYS A 185 8.40 22.51 -43.45
N GLY A 186 9.48 21.87 -43.87
CA GLY A 186 10.82 22.46 -43.86
C GLY A 186 11.79 21.69 -44.75
N ASP A 187 13.08 22.05 -44.64
CA ASP A 187 14.16 21.48 -45.43
C ASP A 187 14.26 19.95 -45.26
N ARG A 188 14.24 19.24 -46.38
CA ARG A 188 14.16 17.77 -46.43
C ARG A 188 15.40 17.12 -45.80
N GLU A 189 16.56 17.76 -45.89
CA GLU A 189 17.80 17.27 -45.31
C GLU A 189 17.75 17.28 -43.79
N HIS A 190 17.28 18.39 -43.21
CA HIS A 190 17.11 18.54 -41.76
C HIS A 190 16.12 17.50 -41.20
N ILE A 191 15.00 17.23 -41.88
CA ILE A 191 14.03 16.20 -41.48
C ILE A 191 14.66 14.80 -41.45
N VAL A 192 15.49 14.48 -42.45
CA VAL A 192 16.20 13.19 -42.51
C VAL A 192 17.20 13.06 -41.36
N LEU A 193 17.94 14.13 -41.04
CA LEU A 193 18.88 14.15 -39.92
C LEU A 193 18.17 13.94 -38.58
N LEU A 194 17.09 14.68 -38.31
CA LEU A 194 16.31 14.54 -37.08
C LEU A 194 15.72 13.13 -36.94
N ARG A 195 15.24 12.54 -38.04
CA ARG A 195 14.75 11.15 -38.03
C ARG A 195 15.87 10.16 -37.71
N LYS A 196 17.05 10.30 -38.32
CA LYS A 196 18.20 9.42 -38.03
C LYS A 196 18.63 9.53 -36.56
N ARG A 197 18.70 10.75 -36.02
CA ARG A 197 19.02 11.03 -34.61
C ARG A 197 18.01 10.36 -33.68
N TRP A 198 16.71 10.56 -33.94
CA TRP A 198 15.63 9.95 -33.17
C TRP A 198 15.66 8.42 -33.22
N THR A 199 15.82 7.81 -34.40
CA THR A 199 15.87 6.35 -34.54
C THR A 199 17.03 5.76 -33.75
N SER A 200 18.22 6.39 -33.80
CA SER A 200 19.39 5.98 -33.02
C SER A 200 19.10 6.02 -31.51
N ARG A 201 18.60 7.15 -30.99
CA ARG A 201 18.25 7.30 -29.57
C ARG A 201 17.14 6.33 -29.15
N SER A 202 16.10 6.18 -29.95
CA SER A 202 14.99 5.26 -29.72
C SER A 202 15.48 3.82 -29.62
N SER A 203 16.36 3.37 -30.53
CA SER A 203 16.96 2.04 -30.46
C SER A 203 17.80 1.84 -29.20
N SER A 204 18.60 2.84 -28.79
CA SER A 204 19.42 2.77 -27.58
C SER A 204 18.59 2.69 -26.30
N MET A 205 17.38 3.26 -26.29
CA MET A 205 16.52 3.31 -25.10
C MET A 205 15.55 2.13 -25.00
N ARG A 206 15.48 1.24 -26.00
CA ARG A 206 14.51 0.13 -25.99
C ARG A 206 14.64 -0.74 -24.74
N SER A 207 15.87 -1.11 -24.36
CA SER A 207 16.15 -1.91 -23.17
C SER A 207 15.71 -1.22 -21.88
N SER A 208 15.94 0.09 -21.77
CA SER A 208 15.50 0.89 -20.63
C SER A 208 13.98 0.92 -20.54
N TRP A 209 13.28 1.06 -21.67
CA TRP A 209 11.83 1.09 -21.72
C TRP A 209 11.18 -0.27 -21.42
N THR A 210 11.75 -1.37 -21.91
CA THR A 210 11.27 -2.72 -21.57
C THR A 210 11.47 -3.00 -20.08
N THR A 211 12.64 -2.67 -19.54
CA THR A 211 12.93 -2.82 -18.10
C THR A 211 12.00 -1.95 -17.24
N ALA A 212 11.77 -0.69 -17.62
CA ALA A 212 10.82 0.18 -16.93
C ALA A 212 9.38 -0.36 -17.03
N SER A 213 8.98 -0.95 -18.16
CA SER A 213 7.64 -1.53 -18.34
C SER A 213 7.44 -2.77 -17.45
N ALA A 214 8.45 -3.63 -17.36
CA ALA A 214 8.45 -4.78 -16.47
C ALA A 214 8.36 -4.34 -14.99
N ALA A 215 9.13 -3.34 -14.59
CA ALA A 215 9.06 -2.77 -13.24
C ALA A 215 7.70 -2.12 -12.93
N ILE A 216 7.08 -1.42 -13.88
CA ILE A 216 5.73 -0.86 -13.73
C ILE A 216 4.71 -1.98 -13.54
N PHE A 217 4.75 -3.02 -14.38
CA PHE A 217 3.83 -4.16 -14.25
C PHE A 217 3.97 -4.82 -12.87
N PHE A 218 5.21 -5.14 -12.47
CA PHE A 218 5.50 -5.73 -11.17
C PHE A 218 4.97 -4.87 -10.01
N LEU A 219 5.26 -3.56 -10.01
CA LEU A 219 4.80 -2.66 -8.95
C LEU A 219 3.28 -2.48 -8.99
N ALA A 220 2.66 -2.43 -10.16
CA ALA A 220 1.21 -2.29 -10.29
C ALA A 220 0.48 -3.51 -9.72
N GLU A 221 0.92 -4.73 -10.04
CA GLU A 221 0.30 -5.95 -9.53
C GLU A 221 0.52 -6.14 -8.02
N THR A 222 1.75 -5.87 -7.54
CA THR A 222 2.06 -5.96 -6.10
C THR A 222 1.32 -4.89 -5.30
N GLU A 223 1.28 -3.63 -5.75
CA GLU A 223 0.53 -2.55 -5.12
C GLU A 223 -0.97 -2.84 -5.12
N ALA A 224 -1.52 -3.29 -6.25
CA ALA A 224 -2.94 -3.64 -6.37
C ALA A 224 -3.31 -4.78 -5.41
N TYR A 225 -2.49 -5.83 -5.33
CA TYR A 225 -2.69 -6.92 -4.39
C TYR A 225 -2.70 -6.45 -2.93
N LEU A 226 -1.68 -5.68 -2.52
CA LEU A 226 -1.56 -5.20 -1.14
C LEU A 226 -2.72 -4.24 -0.77
N GLN A 227 -3.12 -3.35 -1.68
CA GLN A 227 -4.17 -2.36 -1.42
C GLN A 227 -5.59 -2.95 -1.50
N THR A 228 -5.89 -3.69 -2.57
CA THR A 228 -7.26 -4.16 -2.83
C THR A 228 -7.59 -5.46 -2.13
N GLU A 229 -6.64 -6.40 -2.04
CA GLU A 229 -6.92 -7.70 -1.42
C GLU A 229 -6.66 -7.62 0.09
N ILE A 230 -5.48 -7.16 0.50
CA ILE A 230 -5.12 -7.16 1.92
C ILE A 230 -5.72 -5.98 2.67
N VAL A 231 -5.39 -4.74 2.31
CA VAL A 231 -5.81 -3.55 3.06
C VAL A 231 -7.33 -3.38 3.03
N ALA A 232 -7.94 -3.36 1.84
CA ALA A 232 -9.39 -3.19 1.71
C ALA A 232 -10.16 -4.40 2.27
N GLY A 233 -9.73 -5.63 1.97
CA GLY A 233 -10.40 -6.83 2.48
C GLY A 233 -10.38 -6.96 4.01
N LEU A 234 -9.23 -6.70 4.66
CA LEU A 234 -9.16 -6.70 6.13
C LEU A 234 -9.95 -5.55 6.75
N TRP A 235 -9.93 -4.37 6.10
CA TRP A 235 -10.71 -3.22 6.57
C TRP A 235 -12.22 -3.47 6.46
N GLU A 236 -12.70 -4.05 5.36
CA GLU A 236 -14.11 -4.36 5.18
C GLU A 236 -14.61 -5.30 6.26
N GLY A 237 -13.89 -6.38 6.57
CA GLY A 237 -14.24 -7.28 7.67
C GLY A 237 -14.23 -6.59 9.05
N PHE A 238 -13.26 -5.70 9.29
CA PHE A 238 -13.23 -4.91 10.54
C PHE A 238 -14.36 -3.88 10.61
N HIS A 239 -14.69 -3.23 9.49
CA HIS A 239 -15.74 -2.23 9.40
C HIS A 239 -17.14 -2.85 9.50
N GLU A 240 -17.36 -4.00 8.88
CA GLU A 240 -18.57 -4.80 9.02
C GLU A 240 -18.75 -5.22 10.48
N TRP A 241 -17.70 -5.73 11.14
CA TRP A 241 -17.78 -6.04 12.57
C TRP A 241 -18.12 -4.82 13.45
N LEU A 242 -17.62 -3.62 13.11
CA LEU A 242 -17.96 -2.37 13.80
C LEU A 242 -19.42 -1.91 13.55
N THR A 243 -20.02 -2.27 12.41
CA THR A 243 -21.33 -1.75 11.95
C THR A 243 -22.49 -2.74 12.11
N THR A 244 -22.23 -4.05 12.07
CA THR A 244 -23.24 -5.13 12.20
C THR A 244 -23.93 -5.16 13.57
N ASN A 245 -23.38 -4.46 14.57
CA ASN A 245 -24.01 -4.26 15.88
C ASN A 245 -24.87 -2.97 15.97
N ASP A 246 -25.02 -2.20 14.89
CA ASP A 246 -25.95 -1.07 14.83
C ASP A 246 -27.38 -1.61 14.56
N PRO A 247 -28.33 -1.46 15.51
CA PRO A 247 -29.66 -2.08 15.43
C PRO A 247 -30.53 -1.64 14.23
N LYS A 248 -30.02 -0.75 13.35
CA LYS A 248 -30.74 -0.24 12.19
C LYS A 248 -30.56 -1.04 10.89
N HIS A 249 -29.60 -1.96 10.80
CA HIS A 249 -29.33 -2.73 9.56
C HIS A 249 -29.53 -4.26 9.66
N GLY A 250 -30.08 -4.77 10.76
CA GLY A 250 -30.29 -6.20 11.01
C GLY A 250 -31.49 -6.87 10.30
N GLN A 251 -31.81 -6.49 9.06
CA GLN A 251 -32.74 -7.27 8.21
C GLN A 251 -32.13 -7.54 6.84
N SER A 252 -31.16 -8.45 6.78
CA SER A 252 -31.09 -9.36 5.64
C SER A 252 -30.16 -10.54 5.87
N ARG A 253 -30.80 -11.72 5.82
CA ARG A 253 -30.34 -12.93 5.15
C ARG A 253 -29.29 -13.78 5.88
N ALA A 254 -29.78 -14.58 6.83
CA ALA A 254 -29.19 -15.89 7.12
C ALA A 254 -29.70 -16.93 6.10
N PRO A 255 -28.85 -17.84 5.57
CA PRO A 255 -29.29 -18.94 4.73
C PRO A 255 -29.76 -20.11 5.60
N THR A 256 -31.01 -20.51 5.44
CA THR A 256 -31.57 -21.72 6.03
C THR A 256 -30.91 -22.96 5.40
N PRO A 257 -30.45 -23.96 6.16
CA PRO A 257 -29.94 -25.20 5.58
C PRO A 257 -31.10 -26.07 5.08
N THR A 258 -31.04 -26.38 3.79
CA THR A 258 -31.94 -27.28 3.06
C THR A 258 -31.88 -28.68 3.66
N LYS A 259 -33.01 -29.16 4.20
CA LYS A 259 -33.18 -30.54 4.63
C LYS A 259 -33.65 -31.36 3.42
N LEU A 260 -32.81 -32.31 3.01
CA LEU A 260 -33.07 -33.26 1.92
C LEU A 260 -34.23 -34.21 2.28
N GLN A 261 -35.10 -34.43 1.28
CA GLN A 261 -36.15 -35.45 1.21
C GLN A 261 -35.56 -36.83 0.88
N ASP A 262 -36.14 -37.89 1.45
CA ASP A 262 -36.46 -39.15 0.76
C ASP A 262 -37.47 -39.95 1.62
N GLU A 263 -38.76 -39.90 1.29
CA GLU A 263 -39.58 -40.92 0.59
C GLU A 263 -39.93 -42.20 1.38
N SER A 264 -41.19 -42.29 1.83
CA SER A 264 -41.98 -43.53 1.72
C SER A 264 -43.49 -43.22 1.82
N GLY A 265 -44.26 -43.87 0.95
CA GLY A 265 -45.59 -43.45 0.50
C GLY A 265 -46.79 -43.83 1.39
N GLY A 266 -47.96 -43.33 0.97
CA GLY A 266 -49.26 -43.67 1.52
C GLY A 266 -50.35 -42.75 0.98
N ALA A 267 -51.32 -43.33 0.29
CA ALA A 267 -52.29 -42.69 -0.60
C ALA A 267 -53.52 -42.03 0.08
N ASP A 268 -54.28 -41.36 -0.79
CA ASP A 268 -55.73 -41.06 -0.76
C ASP A 268 -56.23 -39.70 -0.21
N LYS A 269 -56.67 -38.86 -1.17
CA LYS A 269 -58.08 -38.44 -1.45
C LYS A 269 -58.55 -36.98 -1.20
N HIS A 270 -59.16 -36.46 -2.29
CA HIS A 270 -60.28 -35.50 -2.44
C HIS A 270 -60.03 -34.03 -2.03
N GLU A 271 -60.08 -33.06 -2.97
CA GLU A 271 -61.28 -32.27 -3.40
C GLU A 271 -61.77 -31.39 -2.23
N GLU A 272 -61.94 -30.07 -2.28
CA GLU A 272 -62.34 -29.09 -3.30
C GLU A 272 -62.02 -27.66 -2.72
N GLU A 273 -62.02 -26.64 -3.60
CA GLU A 273 -62.71 -25.32 -3.51
C GLU A 273 -63.04 -24.77 -2.09
N GLU A 274 -62.95 -23.49 -1.72
CA GLU A 274 -63.10 -22.21 -2.41
C GLU A 274 -62.80 -21.10 -1.36
N GLU A 275 -62.44 -19.91 -1.86
CA GLU A 275 -62.84 -18.55 -1.46
C GLU A 275 -62.96 -18.06 0.01
N ASP A 276 -62.38 -16.86 0.17
CA ASP A 276 -62.94 -15.64 0.77
C ASP A 276 -62.93 -15.34 2.29
N ASP A 277 -62.26 -14.21 2.54
CA ASP A 277 -62.73 -13.02 3.27
C ASP A 277 -62.72 -12.95 4.81
N ASP A 278 -61.99 -11.93 5.25
CA ASP A 278 -62.33 -10.92 6.26
C ASP A 278 -63.09 -11.34 7.52
N LEU A 279 -62.51 -11.06 8.70
CA LEU A 279 -63.14 -10.09 9.62
C LEU A 279 -62.26 -9.78 10.83
N TRP A 280 -61.95 -8.49 10.99
CA TRP A 280 -61.65 -7.88 12.28
C TRP A 280 -62.95 -7.50 13.00
N LEU A 281 -62.87 -7.42 14.34
CA LEU A 281 -63.84 -6.91 15.34
C LEU A 281 -64.79 -7.99 15.90
N ASP A 282 -65.11 -8.07 17.18
CA ASP A 282 -64.67 -7.47 18.46
C ASP A 282 -65.50 -8.22 19.53
N ASN A 283 -65.02 -8.36 20.76
CA ASN A 283 -65.87 -8.34 21.96
C ASN A 283 -65.05 -8.49 23.25
N GLU A 284 -65.03 -7.38 23.98
CA GLU A 284 -64.72 -7.28 25.40
C GLU A 284 -65.71 -8.11 26.25
N ASN A 285 -65.24 -8.81 27.29
CA ASN A 285 -65.61 -8.48 28.68
C ASN A 285 -64.82 -9.22 29.79
N ASP A 286 -64.50 -8.43 30.82
CA ASP A 286 -64.32 -8.73 32.25
C ASP A 286 -63.09 -9.48 32.83
N LYS A 287 -62.09 -8.64 33.18
CA LYS A 287 -61.57 -8.39 34.57
C LYS A 287 -60.62 -9.39 35.28
N PRO A 288 -59.83 -8.91 36.27
CA PRO A 288 -58.37 -8.98 36.21
C PRO A 288 -57.75 -9.87 37.30
N THR A 289 -56.57 -10.41 37.03
CA THR A 289 -55.64 -10.81 38.10
C THR A 289 -54.25 -10.32 37.73
N ALA A 290 -53.73 -9.45 38.58
CA ALA A 290 -52.40 -8.90 38.49
C ALA A 290 -51.35 -10.03 38.53
N GLN A 291 -50.59 -10.16 37.45
CA GLN A 291 -49.22 -10.63 37.57
C GLN A 291 -48.37 -9.92 36.52
N ASP A 292 -47.38 -9.25 37.08
CA ASP A 292 -46.31 -8.49 36.49
C ASP A 292 -45.54 -9.35 35.48
N ASP A 293 -45.74 -9.12 34.19
CA ASP A 293 -44.87 -9.61 33.12
C ASP A 293 -44.78 -8.53 32.04
N THR A 294 -43.96 -7.53 32.34
CA THR A 294 -43.32 -6.73 31.31
C THR A 294 -42.68 -7.68 30.29
N PRO A 295 -42.90 -7.50 28.97
CA PRO A 295 -42.12 -8.25 28.00
C PRO A 295 -40.67 -7.82 28.17
N LYS A 296 -39.87 -8.70 28.79
CA LYS A 296 -38.40 -8.61 28.80
C LYS A 296 -37.96 -8.41 27.35
N ALA A 297 -37.61 -7.16 27.03
CA ALA A 297 -36.71 -6.85 25.94
C ALA A 297 -35.48 -7.73 26.15
N ARG A 298 -35.37 -8.79 25.35
CA ARG A 298 -34.20 -9.64 25.30
C ARG A 298 -33.09 -8.81 24.66
N ASP A 299 -32.11 -8.47 25.50
CA ASP A 299 -30.72 -8.17 25.20
C ASP A 299 -30.47 -7.41 23.89
N SER A 300 -30.67 -6.08 23.94
CA SER A 300 -29.82 -5.18 23.17
C SER A 300 -28.41 -5.31 23.72
N THR A 301 -27.51 -5.94 22.97
CA THR A 301 -26.07 -5.99 23.24
C THR A 301 -25.57 -4.60 23.66
N PRO A 302 -24.80 -4.47 24.74
CA PRO A 302 -24.37 -3.16 25.23
C PRO A 302 -23.50 -2.43 24.20
N PRO A 303 -23.53 -1.08 24.16
CA PRO A 303 -22.61 -0.29 23.34
C PRO A 303 -21.18 -0.72 23.67
N GLN A 304 -20.44 -1.06 22.62
CA GLN A 304 -19.17 -1.78 22.69
C GLN A 304 -18.18 -1.13 23.67
N ASP A 305 -17.69 -1.92 24.63
CA ASP A 305 -16.71 -1.45 25.61
C ASP A 305 -15.44 -0.94 24.89
N PRO A 306 -14.92 0.26 25.20
CA PRO A 306 -13.66 0.76 24.65
C PRO A 306 -12.49 -0.24 24.77
N GLN A 307 -12.50 -1.12 25.79
CA GLN A 307 -11.51 -2.19 25.91
C GLN A 307 -11.63 -3.26 24.82
N THR A 308 -12.85 -3.67 24.49
CA THR A 308 -13.10 -4.62 23.39
C THR A 308 -12.68 -4.02 22.04
N LEU A 309 -12.99 -2.75 21.82
CA LEU A 309 -12.65 -2.06 20.57
C LEU A 309 -11.14 -1.86 20.41
N SER A 310 -10.43 -1.46 21.48
CA SER A 310 -8.96 -1.34 21.44
C SER A 310 -8.27 -2.70 21.20
N THR A 311 -8.78 -3.78 21.80
CA THR A 311 -8.25 -5.13 21.60
C THR A 311 -8.47 -5.62 20.17
N ALA A 312 -9.67 -5.42 19.61
CA ALA A 312 -9.98 -5.74 18.21
C ALA A 312 -9.11 -4.93 17.23
N HIS A 313 -8.92 -3.64 17.48
CA HIS A 313 -8.07 -2.78 16.65
C HIS A 313 -6.60 -3.23 16.65
N ARG A 314 -6.07 -3.64 17.81
CA ARG A 314 -4.71 -4.20 17.90
C ARG A 314 -4.57 -5.52 17.14
N LEU A 315 -5.59 -6.39 17.21
CA LEU A 315 -5.65 -7.61 16.41
C LEU A 315 -5.65 -7.31 14.91
N TYR A 316 -6.49 -6.36 14.48
CA TYR A 316 -6.55 -5.89 13.11
C TYR A 316 -5.16 -5.43 12.63
N LEU A 317 -4.48 -4.57 13.39
CA LEU A 317 -3.15 -4.07 13.03
C LEU A 317 -2.08 -5.17 12.99
N ARG A 318 -2.10 -6.09 13.95
CA ARG A 318 -1.15 -7.22 13.99
C ARG A 318 -1.28 -8.08 12.73
N ILE A 319 -2.52 -8.40 12.36
CA ILE A 319 -2.82 -9.20 11.17
C ILE A 319 -2.46 -8.41 9.91
N LEU A 320 -2.78 -7.11 9.86
CA LEU A 320 -2.42 -6.25 8.73
C LEU A 320 -0.91 -6.20 8.49
N ILE A 321 -0.09 -6.04 9.54
CA ILE A 321 1.38 -6.04 9.41
C ILE A 321 1.88 -7.38 8.86
N HIS A 322 1.38 -8.49 9.42
CA HIS A 322 1.77 -9.82 8.98
C HIS A 322 1.39 -10.05 7.51
N ARG A 323 0.16 -9.69 7.12
CA ARG A 323 -0.37 -9.82 5.75
C ARG A 323 0.32 -8.89 4.74
N LEU A 324 0.83 -7.75 5.19
CA LEU A 324 1.66 -6.86 4.36
C LEU A 324 3.11 -7.33 4.24
N LEU A 325 3.46 -8.50 4.80
CA LEU A 325 4.81 -9.08 4.79
C LEU A 325 5.88 -8.20 5.46
N LEU A 326 5.45 -7.22 6.28
CA LEU A 326 6.34 -6.28 6.95
C LEU A 326 7.20 -6.94 8.04
N THR A 327 6.76 -8.09 8.56
CA THR A 327 7.52 -8.92 9.50
C THR A 327 8.52 -9.84 8.83
N GLN A 328 8.56 -9.90 7.48
CA GLN A 328 9.42 -10.82 6.75
C GLN A 328 10.62 -10.07 6.13
N PRO A 329 11.82 -10.13 6.74
CA PRO A 329 13.02 -9.48 6.21
C PRO A 329 13.46 -10.07 4.86
N THR A 330 13.18 -11.35 4.63
CA THR A 330 13.47 -12.07 3.38
C THR A 330 12.80 -11.44 2.16
N PHE A 331 11.62 -10.84 2.33
CA PHE A 331 10.91 -10.12 1.27
C PHE A 331 11.16 -8.61 1.28
N THR A 332 11.16 -8.00 2.46
CA THR A 332 11.28 -6.53 2.57
C THR A 332 12.65 -6.00 2.15
N GLN A 333 13.74 -6.75 2.38
CA GLN A 333 15.09 -6.32 2.00
C GLN A 333 15.29 -6.30 0.46
N PRO A 334 14.97 -7.37 -0.30
CA PRO A 334 14.99 -7.33 -1.76
C PRO A 334 14.10 -6.23 -2.34
N LEU A 335 12.89 -6.05 -1.79
CA LEU A 335 11.96 -5.02 -2.24
C LEU A 335 12.53 -3.62 -2.04
N TYR A 336 13.12 -3.34 -0.88
CA TYR A 336 13.77 -2.05 -0.62
C TYR A 336 14.92 -1.78 -1.61
N ASN A 337 15.77 -2.77 -1.87
CA ASN A 337 16.86 -2.64 -2.84
C ASN A 337 16.33 -2.37 -4.25
N LEU A 338 15.27 -3.08 -4.68
CA LEU A 338 14.60 -2.85 -5.96
C LEU A 338 14.08 -1.41 -6.08
N LEU A 339 13.43 -0.87 -5.04
CA LEU A 339 12.93 0.51 -5.04
C LEU A 339 14.06 1.54 -5.19
N ILE A 340 15.22 1.30 -4.57
CA ILE A 340 16.43 2.14 -4.77
C ILE A 340 16.91 2.06 -6.22
N HIS A 341 16.99 0.86 -6.79
CA HIS A 341 17.43 0.68 -8.17
C HIS A 341 16.49 1.36 -9.17
N ILE A 342 15.18 1.32 -8.91
CA ILE A 342 14.17 2.06 -9.68
C ILE A 342 14.39 3.57 -9.56
N ASP A 343 14.68 4.08 -8.37
CA ASP A 343 14.98 5.49 -8.16
C ASP A 343 16.20 5.97 -8.97
N HIS A 344 17.25 5.14 -9.03
CA HIS A 344 18.44 5.38 -9.84
C HIS A 344 18.13 5.31 -11.35
N LEU A 345 17.32 4.34 -11.78
CA LEU A 345 16.89 4.20 -13.17
C LEU A 345 16.20 5.48 -13.66
N VAL A 346 15.23 5.97 -12.89
CA VAL A 346 14.50 7.21 -13.17
C VAL A 346 15.45 8.40 -13.21
N ALA A 347 16.39 8.50 -12.27
CA ALA A 347 17.37 9.59 -12.23
C ALA A 347 18.27 9.61 -13.47
N HIS A 348 18.80 8.45 -13.88
CA HIS A 348 19.63 8.33 -15.07
C HIS A 348 18.87 8.62 -16.36
N LEU A 349 17.59 8.22 -16.47
CA LEU A 349 16.75 8.57 -17.62
C LEU A 349 16.50 10.07 -17.73
N HIS A 350 16.20 10.75 -16.62
CA HIS A 350 16.06 12.21 -16.62
C HIS A 350 17.38 12.91 -16.96
N ARG A 351 18.52 12.42 -16.45
CA ARG A 351 19.83 12.97 -16.79
C ARG A 351 20.15 12.80 -18.27
N LEU A 352 19.91 11.61 -18.83
CA LEU A 352 20.09 11.34 -20.25
C LEU A 352 19.20 12.25 -21.11
N HIS A 353 17.95 12.50 -20.68
CA HIS A 353 17.07 13.43 -21.35
C HIS A 353 17.60 14.86 -21.36
N ALA A 354 18.13 15.34 -20.23
CA ALA A 354 18.74 16.66 -20.12
C ALA A 354 19.95 16.79 -21.07
N ILE A 355 20.82 15.76 -21.11
CA ILE A 355 21.99 15.71 -22.02
C ILE A 355 21.55 15.73 -23.49
N TYR A 356 20.53 14.94 -23.86
CA TYR A 356 20.02 14.99 -25.24
C TYR A 356 19.47 16.38 -25.60
N THR A 357 18.80 17.04 -24.65
CA THR A 357 18.27 18.39 -24.85
C THR A 357 19.40 19.41 -25.02
N SER A 358 20.49 19.30 -24.24
CA SER A 358 21.65 20.19 -24.40
C SER A 358 22.38 19.94 -25.73
N ILE A 359 22.62 18.69 -26.11
CA ILE A 359 23.24 18.35 -27.42
C ILE A 359 22.38 18.87 -28.59
N ASP A 360 21.05 18.76 -28.49
CA ASP A 360 20.14 19.29 -29.50
C ASP A 360 20.22 20.83 -29.58
N LEU A 361 20.38 21.52 -28.44
CA LEU A 361 20.59 22.98 -28.41
C LEU A 361 21.95 23.39 -29.02
N GLU A 362 23.03 22.64 -28.77
CA GLU A 362 24.35 22.90 -29.36
C GLU A 362 24.31 22.74 -30.88
N THR A 363 23.70 21.65 -31.36
CA THR A 363 23.68 21.28 -32.78
C THR A 363 22.72 22.11 -33.61
N ASP A 364 21.53 22.44 -33.07
CA ASP A 364 20.46 23.07 -33.84
C ASP A 364 20.39 24.59 -33.61
N ALA A 365 20.83 25.09 -32.44
CA ALA A 365 20.83 26.52 -32.10
C ALA A 365 22.23 27.12 -31.90
N GLY A 366 23.30 26.31 -31.93
CA GLY A 366 24.68 26.77 -31.76
C GLY A 366 25.03 27.22 -30.34
N VAL A 367 24.22 26.87 -29.34
CA VAL A 367 24.42 27.27 -27.94
C VAL A 367 25.37 26.29 -27.27
N VAL A 368 26.68 26.48 -27.46
CA VAL A 368 27.73 25.59 -26.94
C VAL A 368 28.13 25.96 -25.51
N ASP A 369 28.16 24.97 -24.61
CA ASP A 369 28.78 25.13 -23.30
C ASP A 369 30.26 24.71 -23.35
N ALA A 370 31.16 25.69 -23.42
CA ALA A 370 32.60 25.46 -23.59
C ALA A 370 33.27 24.67 -22.43
N PHE A 371 32.56 24.46 -21.31
CA PHE A 371 33.11 23.81 -20.12
C PHE A 371 32.60 22.37 -19.92
N VAL A 372 31.73 21.84 -20.79
CA VAL A 372 31.11 20.53 -20.62
C VAL A 372 31.32 19.65 -21.85
N ASP A 373 31.91 18.47 -21.66
CA ASP A 373 31.96 17.42 -22.68
C ASP A 373 30.69 16.55 -22.61
N LEU A 374 29.66 16.95 -23.35
CA LEU A 374 28.36 16.28 -23.35
C LEU A 374 28.42 14.86 -23.94
N GLU A 375 29.36 14.58 -24.85
CA GLU A 375 29.46 13.26 -25.47
C GLU A 375 30.05 12.23 -24.51
N SER A 376 31.10 12.57 -23.75
CA SER A 376 31.62 11.66 -22.72
C SER A 376 30.59 11.43 -21.62
N GLU A 377 29.84 12.47 -21.25
CA GLU A 377 28.76 12.35 -20.28
C GLU A 377 27.63 11.43 -20.78
N GLU A 378 27.24 11.55 -22.06
CA GLU A 378 26.23 10.66 -22.66
C GLU A 378 26.67 9.19 -22.57
N ARG A 379 27.92 8.88 -22.93
CA ARG A 379 28.47 7.52 -22.88
C ARG A 379 28.49 6.99 -21.44
N ASP A 380 28.87 7.82 -20.49
CA ASP A 380 28.93 7.44 -19.07
C ASP A 380 27.56 7.17 -18.48
N VAL A 381 26.58 8.04 -18.75
CA VAL A 381 25.20 7.85 -18.30
C VAL A 381 24.57 6.62 -18.95
N LYS A 382 24.84 6.35 -20.23
CA LYS A 382 24.39 5.12 -20.90
C LYS A 382 24.96 3.85 -20.27
N ARG A 383 26.26 3.83 -19.93
CA ARG A 383 26.87 2.68 -19.25
C ARG A 383 26.26 2.44 -17.88
N ARG A 384 26.07 3.50 -17.10
CA ARG A 384 25.39 3.41 -15.78
C ARG A 384 23.95 2.93 -15.95
N LEU A 385 23.22 3.48 -16.91
CA LEU A 385 21.84 3.08 -17.19
C LEU A 385 21.72 1.57 -17.46
N HIS A 386 22.63 1.00 -18.25
CA HIS A 386 22.65 -0.44 -18.53
C HIS A 386 22.96 -1.31 -17.29
N ASP A 387 23.90 -0.89 -16.43
CA ASP A 387 24.18 -1.58 -15.15
C ASP A 387 22.96 -1.54 -14.23
N ILE A 388 22.28 -0.38 -14.10
CA ILE A 388 21.06 -0.28 -13.30
C ILE A 388 19.92 -1.12 -13.92
N GLU A 389 19.77 -1.18 -15.25
CA GLU A 389 18.76 -2.04 -15.89
C GLU A 389 18.90 -3.50 -15.49
N SER A 390 20.12 -4.02 -15.49
CA SER A 390 20.42 -5.39 -15.04
C SER A 390 20.07 -5.60 -13.57
N ARG A 391 20.39 -4.62 -12.70
CA ARG A 391 20.06 -4.67 -11.26
C ARG A 391 18.56 -4.60 -10.99
N VAL A 392 17.81 -3.81 -11.76
CA VAL A 392 16.35 -3.78 -11.66
C VAL A 392 15.78 -5.13 -12.06
N ARG A 393 16.25 -5.72 -13.17
CA ARG A 393 15.83 -7.06 -13.60
C ARG A 393 16.08 -8.11 -12.52
N SER A 394 17.31 -8.20 -12.03
CA SER A 394 17.68 -9.11 -10.93
C SER A 394 16.85 -8.83 -9.68
N GLY A 395 16.63 -7.56 -9.31
CA GLY A 395 15.86 -7.21 -8.13
C GLY A 395 14.40 -7.64 -8.21
N ILE A 396 13.76 -7.59 -9.38
CA ILE A 396 12.40 -8.12 -9.57
C ILE A 396 12.41 -9.65 -9.43
N GLU A 397 13.39 -10.35 -10.03
CA GLU A 397 13.55 -11.80 -9.89
C GLU A 397 13.78 -12.22 -8.43
N ASP A 398 14.62 -11.50 -7.69
CA ASP A 398 14.92 -11.74 -6.28
C ASP A 398 13.68 -11.57 -5.39
N VAL A 399 12.87 -10.55 -5.64
CA VAL A 399 11.63 -10.32 -4.87
C VAL A 399 10.61 -11.44 -5.14
N VAL A 400 10.48 -11.91 -6.38
CA VAL A 400 9.61 -13.05 -6.66
C VAL A 400 10.15 -14.34 -6.08
N ALA A 401 11.46 -14.57 -6.15
CA ALA A 401 12.07 -15.72 -5.51
C ALA A 401 11.78 -15.72 -3.99
N ALA A 402 11.85 -14.54 -3.34
CA ALA A 402 11.48 -14.40 -1.94
C ALA A 402 9.99 -14.70 -1.68
N LEU A 403 9.07 -14.25 -2.56
CA LEU A 403 7.64 -14.59 -2.45
C LEU A 403 7.39 -16.09 -2.62
N ARG A 404 8.04 -16.75 -3.58
CA ARG A 404 7.94 -18.21 -3.77
C ARG A 404 8.51 -18.99 -2.59
N ALA A 405 9.62 -18.51 -2.01
CA ALA A 405 10.19 -19.12 -0.81
C ALA A 405 9.22 -19.05 0.38
N LEU A 406 8.52 -17.92 0.55
CA LEU A 406 7.48 -17.78 1.58
C LEU A 406 6.26 -18.67 1.32
N GLU A 407 5.83 -18.82 0.07
CA GLU A 407 4.76 -19.76 -0.28
C GLU A 407 5.17 -21.22 0.01
N SER A 408 6.43 -21.58 -0.19
CA SER A 408 6.92 -22.93 0.06
C SER A 408 7.12 -23.28 1.54
N ASP A 409 7.07 -22.29 2.44
CA ASP A 409 7.27 -22.51 3.87
C ASP A 409 5.95 -23.00 4.53
N PRO A 410 5.88 -24.24 5.03
CA PRO A 410 4.68 -24.80 5.64
C PRO A 410 4.29 -24.11 6.94
N ILE A 411 5.24 -23.55 7.69
CA ILE A 411 4.97 -22.87 8.97
C ILE A 411 4.32 -21.53 8.69
N PHE A 412 4.92 -20.77 7.76
CA PHE A 412 4.40 -19.48 7.35
C PHE A 412 3.02 -19.61 6.70
N THR A 413 2.80 -20.59 5.83
CA THR A 413 1.49 -20.81 5.20
C THR A 413 0.42 -21.25 6.20
N ALA A 414 0.75 -22.08 7.19
CA ALA A 414 -0.19 -22.45 8.25
C ALA A 414 -0.57 -21.26 9.15
N GLU A 415 0.39 -20.38 9.49
CA GLU A 415 0.12 -19.11 10.18
C GLU A 415 -0.72 -18.15 9.30
N TRP A 416 -0.45 -18.14 7.99
CA TRP A 416 -1.19 -17.37 7.01
C TRP A 416 -2.63 -17.88 6.83
N GLU A 417 -2.91 -19.17 6.88
CA GLU A 417 -4.28 -19.69 6.72
C GLU A 417 -5.09 -19.63 8.02
N GLY A 418 -4.42 -19.35 9.14
CA GLY A 418 -5.01 -19.31 10.48
C GLY A 418 -5.32 -20.70 11.02
N ASP A 419 -4.54 -21.71 10.60
CA ASP A 419 -4.69 -23.11 10.98
C ASP A 419 -3.82 -23.49 12.20
N THR A 420 -2.96 -22.58 12.65
CA THR A 420 -2.25 -22.70 13.92
C THR A 420 -2.98 -21.94 15.02
N ALA A 421 -3.75 -22.69 15.83
CA ALA A 421 -3.73 -22.44 17.26
C ALA A 421 -2.25 -22.40 17.72
N PRO A 422 -1.84 -21.53 18.66
CA PRO A 422 -0.43 -21.37 18.99
C PRO A 422 0.12 -22.66 19.61
N ALA A 423 0.76 -23.49 18.79
CA ALA A 423 1.58 -24.61 19.21
C ALA A 423 2.91 -24.07 19.77
N THR A 424 2.85 -23.44 20.94
CA THR A 424 4.03 -23.20 21.79
C THR A 424 3.66 -23.54 23.23
N ALA A 425 3.35 -24.81 23.49
CA ALA A 425 3.28 -25.36 24.84
C ALA A 425 3.31 -26.91 24.79
N THR A 426 4.50 -27.48 24.54
CA THR A 426 4.91 -28.88 24.79
C THR A 426 6.27 -29.03 24.08
N GLU A 427 7.41 -29.32 24.69
CA GLU A 427 7.76 -29.83 26.02
C GLU A 427 9.17 -29.32 26.36
N GLU A 428 9.52 -29.41 27.64
CA GLU A 428 10.81 -29.13 28.31
C GLU A 428 10.78 -27.88 29.22
N ASP A 429 11.06 -28.17 30.49
CA ASP A 429 11.13 -27.33 31.68
C ASP A 429 9.84 -27.24 32.53
N GLU A 430 9.57 -28.35 33.22
CA GLU A 430 8.93 -28.34 34.54
C GLU A 430 9.80 -27.53 35.53
N ASP A 431 9.13 -26.83 36.44
CA ASP A 431 9.64 -26.04 37.58
C ASP A 431 9.90 -24.53 37.35
N ASP A 432 8.83 -23.72 37.38
CA ASP A 432 8.67 -22.75 38.48
C ASP A 432 7.33 -21.99 38.43
N GLN A 433 6.67 -21.99 39.58
CA GLN A 433 5.34 -21.45 39.77
C GLN A 433 5.41 -20.10 40.49
N ARG A 434 5.26 -18.97 39.76
CA ARG A 434 4.56 -17.77 40.27
C ARG A 434 4.40 -16.62 39.25
N ASN A 435 3.16 -16.16 39.17
CA ASN A 435 2.67 -14.87 38.66
C ASN A 435 2.48 -14.67 37.13
N GLY A 436 1.33 -15.13 36.66
CA GLY A 436 0.29 -14.27 36.08
C GLY A 436 0.65 -13.44 34.84
N ARG A 437 0.53 -14.04 33.65
CA ARG A 437 0.09 -13.37 32.40
C ARG A 437 0.04 -14.37 31.23
N ALA A 438 -1.11 -15.01 31.04
CA ALA A 438 -1.49 -15.70 29.80
C ALA A 438 -2.99 -15.98 29.86
N ARG A 439 -3.82 -14.96 29.61
CA ARG A 439 -5.29 -15.12 29.61
C ARG A 439 -6.01 -14.19 28.64
N ASP A 440 -5.32 -13.60 27.66
CA ASP A 440 -5.95 -12.61 26.77
C ASP A 440 -6.33 -13.18 25.38
N THR A 441 -5.97 -14.42 25.06
CA THR A 441 -6.33 -15.05 23.76
C THR A 441 -7.52 -15.99 23.85
N ASP A 442 -7.65 -16.76 24.94
CA ASP A 442 -8.71 -17.77 25.08
C ASP A 442 -10.07 -17.15 25.46
N ASP A 443 -10.06 -16.00 26.15
CA ASP A 443 -11.30 -15.30 26.56
C ASP A 443 -11.97 -14.51 25.39
N ALA A 444 -11.32 -14.42 24.21
CA ALA A 444 -11.84 -13.68 23.05
C ALA A 444 -12.78 -14.51 22.16
N GLU A 445 -12.55 -15.83 22.05
CA GLU A 445 -13.40 -16.73 21.25
C GLU A 445 -14.74 -17.02 21.95
N GLU A 446 -14.77 -17.11 23.28
CA GLU A 446 -16.00 -17.35 24.05
C GLU A 446 -16.91 -16.11 24.23
N ARG A 447 -16.47 -14.91 23.81
CA ARG A 447 -17.20 -13.63 24.00
C ARG A 447 -17.58 -12.87 22.73
N GLY A 448 -17.51 -13.48 21.55
CA GLY A 448 -17.83 -12.80 20.28
C GLY A 448 -16.76 -11.77 19.87
N GLY A 449 -15.49 -12.08 20.13
CA GLY A 449 -14.35 -11.27 19.72
C GLY A 449 -14.19 -11.16 18.20
N PHE A 450 -13.53 -10.09 17.74
CA PHE A 450 -13.25 -9.86 16.33
C PHE A 450 -12.33 -10.95 15.74
N THR A 451 -12.82 -11.66 14.73
CA THR A 451 -12.02 -12.57 13.89
C THR A 451 -11.73 -11.91 12.55
N ALA A 452 -10.46 -11.78 12.17
CA ALA A 452 -10.11 -11.16 10.90
C ALA A 452 -10.50 -12.04 9.71
N ALA A 453 -10.93 -11.39 8.63
CA ALA A 453 -11.23 -12.07 7.38
C ALA A 453 -9.99 -12.78 6.82
N ARG A 454 -10.17 -14.01 6.33
CA ARG A 454 -9.14 -14.76 5.58
C ARG A 454 -9.06 -14.18 4.17
N VAL A 455 -8.11 -13.28 3.93
CA VAL A 455 -7.96 -12.59 2.64
C VAL A 455 -6.51 -12.65 2.16
N GLY A 456 -6.33 -12.72 0.83
CA GLY A 456 -5.06 -12.52 0.13
C GLY A 456 -4.10 -13.69 0.27
N GLY A 457 -4.22 -14.70 -0.61
CA GLY A 457 -3.21 -15.76 -0.73
C GLY A 457 -2.02 -15.30 -1.58
N ILE A 458 -0.79 -15.54 -1.10
CA ILE A 458 0.44 -15.21 -1.85
C ILE A 458 0.45 -15.89 -3.24
N ASN A 459 -0.11 -17.10 -3.34
CA ASN A 459 -0.30 -17.82 -4.61
C ASN A 459 -0.98 -16.95 -5.67
N ARG A 460 -2.03 -16.19 -5.31
CA ARG A 460 -2.75 -15.34 -6.27
C ARG A 460 -1.88 -14.21 -6.80
N LEU A 461 -1.04 -13.62 -5.94
CA LEU A 461 -0.05 -12.64 -6.38
C LEU A 461 0.95 -13.30 -7.32
N LEU A 462 1.50 -14.46 -6.95
CA LEU A 462 2.47 -15.19 -7.77
C LEU A 462 1.90 -15.59 -9.13
N MET A 463 0.65 -16.06 -9.19
CA MET A 463 -0.04 -16.33 -10.45
C MET A 463 -0.06 -15.09 -11.36
N LYS A 464 -0.49 -13.93 -10.83
CA LYS A 464 -0.51 -12.66 -11.59
C LYS A 464 0.88 -12.26 -12.08
N LEU A 465 1.90 -12.47 -11.26
CA LEU A 465 3.29 -12.17 -11.59
C LEU A 465 3.84 -13.13 -12.67
N ASP A 466 3.49 -14.42 -12.61
CA ASP A 466 3.94 -15.47 -13.55
C ASP A 466 3.33 -15.32 -14.95
N PHE A 467 2.11 -14.79 -15.08
CA PHE A 467 1.51 -14.48 -16.40
C PHE A 467 2.26 -13.38 -17.16
N GLY A 468 3.04 -12.57 -16.46
CA GLY A 468 4.01 -11.70 -17.12
C GLY A 468 5.23 -12.51 -17.54
N THR A 469 5.39 -12.78 -18.83
CA THR A 469 6.68 -13.22 -19.36
C THR A 469 7.65 -12.03 -19.35
N TRP A 470 8.27 -11.76 -18.20
CA TRP A 470 8.92 -10.47 -17.89
C TRP A 470 10.09 -10.10 -18.79
N PHE A 471 10.77 -11.11 -19.33
CA PHE A 471 12.02 -10.90 -20.05
C PHE A 471 12.16 -11.76 -21.30
N GLY A 472 11.05 -12.24 -21.87
CA GLY A 472 11.04 -13.03 -23.11
C GLY A 472 12.21 -14.01 -23.16
N ARG A 473 12.21 -15.04 -22.29
CA ARG A 473 13.20 -16.11 -22.40
C ARG A 473 13.09 -16.70 -23.81
N PRO A 474 14.18 -16.77 -24.59
CA PRO A 474 14.24 -17.74 -25.66
C PRO A 474 14.42 -19.08 -24.96
N ASP A 475 13.32 -19.78 -24.66
CA ASP A 475 13.44 -21.17 -24.29
C ASP A 475 13.99 -21.91 -25.52
N GLY A 476 15.26 -22.32 -25.39
CA GLY A 476 15.93 -23.16 -26.35
C GLY A 476 15.18 -24.47 -26.47
N HIS A 477 14.58 -24.68 -27.63
CA HIS A 477 14.24 -26.01 -28.11
C HIS A 477 14.60 -26.09 -29.60
N ASP A 478 15.91 -26.14 -29.85
CA ASP A 478 16.50 -26.69 -31.07
C ASP A 478 17.80 -27.38 -30.63
N ASP A 479 17.74 -28.71 -30.53
CA ASP A 479 18.77 -29.65 -30.95
C ASP A 479 18.41 -31.06 -30.48
N VAL A 480 17.37 -31.62 -31.12
CA VAL A 480 17.27 -33.08 -31.33
C VAL A 480 16.77 -33.34 -32.76
N GLU A 481 17.65 -33.14 -33.75
CA GLU A 481 17.65 -33.93 -34.99
C GLU A 481 18.86 -34.87 -34.88
N GLN A 482 18.68 -36.13 -34.46
CA GLN A 482 18.40 -37.30 -35.30
C GLN A 482 19.21 -37.36 -36.62
N LEU A 483 20.07 -38.39 -36.64
CA LEU A 483 20.83 -39.04 -37.73
C LEU A 483 20.45 -38.72 -39.18
#